data_AF-A0A0H5DKR1-F1
#
_entry.id   AF-A0A0H5DKR1-F1
#
_cell.length_a   1.000
_cell.length_b   1.000
_cell.length_c   1.000
_cell.angle_alpha   90.00
_cell.angle_beta   90.00
_cell.angle_gamma   90.00
#
_symmetry.space_group_name_H-M   'P 1'
#
loop_
_entity.id
_entity.type
_entity.pdbx_description
1 polymer ?
#
loop_
_entity_poly.entity_id
_entity_poly.type
_entity_poly.pdbx_seq_one_letter_code
_entity_poly.pdbx_strand_id
1 'polypeptide(L)'
;MHHFIDRRANPKGKSLGNRQRFLERARDSIKERVDRSVREKSIKDGGGIPAEGEKVTIPSRGLKEPRFHHSSKGGRRRHVLPGNKDFVVGDTLKRPQGGAGEGGKKASEDGDGSDEFSFTLTRDEYLEILFDGLELPDLVEKATVETETIGTRRAGLTTAGTPNNLNLVRTMRNSLGRRIALQRPSAKSISDLEQQINELEEIEARTPDQDAQLAELRQRLEVLERKRRVVGYIDPLDLRYDTYVPEKIRNSRAVVFCLMDVSGSMQEREKDLAKRFFLLLHLFLTRSYEHTELVFVRHTHHAQEVDEETFFYARETGGTIVSTALEKMKEIIAERYPPDEWNIYGAQASDGENFGNDSIRCKTLLLEDLLPVCQFYAYVEIVDENADMLLNNPEVGEDLWQNFREVKAQAAHFEMQRVSQPSHIYPIFREFFLPKAQGGQHAGS
;
A
#
# COMPACT_ATOMS: atom_id res chain seq x y z
N MET A 1 -11.27 -12.02 9.36
CA MET A 1 -10.88 -10.60 9.55
C MET A 1 -11.31 -10.12 10.94
N HIS A 2 -10.38 -10.04 11.89
CA HIS A 2 -10.65 -9.35 13.16
C HIS A 2 -10.66 -7.85 12.90
N HIS A 3 -11.85 -7.26 12.77
CA HIS A 3 -12.00 -5.82 12.68
C HIS A 3 -11.70 -5.18 14.04
N PHE A 4 -10.59 -4.45 14.12
CA PHE A 4 -10.29 -3.57 15.25
C PHE A 4 -11.32 -2.43 15.26
N ILE A 5 -12.30 -2.51 16.17
CA ILE A 5 -13.20 -1.40 16.48
C ILE A 5 -12.47 -0.50 17.48
N ASP A 6 -11.84 0.57 16.99
CA ASP A 6 -11.26 1.62 17.84
C ASP A 6 -12.37 2.42 18.52
N ARG A 7 -12.52 2.23 19.84
CA ARG A 7 -13.52 2.91 20.69
C ARG A 7 -12.98 4.17 21.38
N ARG A 8 -11.79 4.66 21.02
CA ARG A 8 -11.22 5.84 21.69
C ARG A 8 -11.91 7.14 21.23
N ALA A 9 -12.12 8.04 22.19
CA ALA A 9 -12.60 9.39 21.92
C ALA A 9 -11.62 10.11 20.99
N ASN A 10 -12.07 10.42 19.77
CA ASN A 10 -11.31 11.11 18.72
C ASN A 10 -10.54 12.32 19.30
N PRO A 11 -9.20 12.25 19.47
CA PRO A 11 -8.47 13.32 20.10
C PRO A 11 -8.31 14.45 19.08
N LYS A 12 -9.09 15.53 19.26
CA LYS A 12 -8.86 16.88 18.71
C LYS A 12 -8.08 16.95 17.37
N GLY A 13 -8.56 16.30 16.30
CA GLY A 13 -8.03 16.42 14.94
C GLY A 13 -9.05 17.10 14.03
N LYS A 14 -8.87 18.39 13.74
CA LYS A 14 -9.84 19.22 12.99
C LYS A 14 -9.94 18.93 11.48
N SER A 15 -9.33 17.86 10.95
CA SER A 15 -9.46 17.50 9.53
C SER A 15 -9.10 16.04 9.29
N LEU A 16 -10.06 15.23 8.82
CA LEU A 16 -9.79 13.86 8.37
C LEU A 16 -8.76 13.82 7.23
N GLY A 17 -8.76 14.83 6.35
CA GLY A 17 -7.81 14.91 5.24
C GLY A 17 -6.37 15.12 5.70
N ASN A 18 -6.13 15.87 6.78
CA ASN A 18 -4.79 16.03 7.32
C ASN A 18 -4.28 14.74 7.96
N ARG A 19 -5.16 14.01 8.66
CA ARG A 19 -4.84 12.69 9.23
C ARG A 19 -4.49 11.68 8.14
N GLN A 20 -5.25 11.65 7.05
CA GLN A 20 -4.96 10.77 5.91
C GLN A 20 -3.59 11.07 5.30
N ARG A 21 -3.30 12.35 5.00
CA ARG A 21 -1.98 12.77 4.49
C ARG A 21 -0.83 12.47 5.45
N PHE A 22 -1.08 12.52 6.75
CA PHE A 22 -0.10 12.12 7.76
C PHE A 22 0.18 10.62 7.71
N LEU A 23 -0.87 9.78 7.64
CA LEU A 23 -0.73 8.33 7.53
C LEU A 23 0.00 7.91 6.25
N GLU A 24 -0.34 8.53 5.11
CA GLU A 24 0.35 8.31 3.83
C GLU A 24 1.85 8.62 3.96
N ARG A 25 2.22 9.80 4.46
CA ARG A 25 3.65 10.17 4.64
C ARG A 25 4.39 9.26 5.62
N ALA A 26 3.72 8.84 6.70
CA ALA A 26 4.30 7.90 7.65
C ALA A 26 4.57 6.55 6.98
N ARG A 27 3.62 6.04 6.18
CA ARG A 27 3.78 4.80 5.41
C ARG A 27 4.94 4.90 4.42
N ASP A 28 5.03 6.00 3.68
CA ASP A 28 6.12 6.24 2.72
C ASP A 28 7.48 6.27 3.41
N SER A 29 7.56 6.92 4.58
CA SER A 29 8.80 6.97 5.37
C SER A 29 9.21 5.59 5.90
N ILE A 30 8.24 4.75 6.29
CA ILE A 30 8.50 3.36 6.70
C ILE A 30 9.00 2.56 5.49
N LYS A 31 8.34 2.68 4.34
CA LYS A 31 8.72 1.99 3.10
C LYS A 31 10.15 2.34 2.67
N GLU A 32 10.48 3.63 2.66
CA GLU A 32 11.84 4.09 2.32
C GLU A 32 12.90 3.52 3.29
N ARG A 33 12.57 3.43 4.58
CA ARG A 33 13.47 2.88 5.60
C ARG A 33 13.64 1.37 5.49
N VAL A 34 12.57 0.64 5.21
CA VAL A 34 12.61 -0.81 4.93
C VAL A 34 13.44 -1.07 3.68
N ASP A 35 13.17 -0.37 2.57
CA ASP A 35 13.93 -0.45 1.33
C ASP A 35 15.43 -0.18 1.54
N ARG A 36 15.76 0.82 2.37
CA ARG A 36 17.15 1.16 2.71
C ARG A 36 17.80 0.12 3.61
N SER A 37 17.07 -0.41 4.60
CA SER A 37 17.59 -1.44 5.50
C SER A 37 18.02 -2.68 4.75
N VAL A 38 17.24 -3.10 3.74
CA VAL A 38 17.56 -4.25 2.88
C VAL A 38 18.82 -4.00 2.05
N ARG A 39 19.03 -2.77 1.57
CA ARG A 39 20.21 -2.40 0.78
C ARG A 39 21.48 -2.32 1.63
N GLU A 40 21.37 -1.76 2.84
CA GLU A 40 22.51 -1.52 3.74
C GLU A 40 22.90 -2.76 4.54
N LYS A 41 21.92 -3.55 4.99
CA LYS A 41 22.18 -4.87 5.56
C LYS A 41 22.41 -5.83 4.41
N SER A 42 23.68 -6.07 4.08
CA SER A 42 24.07 -7.37 3.56
C SER A 42 23.39 -8.40 4.46
N ILE A 43 22.51 -9.25 3.93
CA ILE A 43 21.91 -10.38 4.64
C ILE A 43 23.09 -11.21 5.20
N LYS A 44 23.61 -10.88 6.39
CA LYS A 44 24.95 -11.33 6.82
C LYS A 44 24.91 -12.63 7.61
N ASP A 45 23.71 -13.13 7.84
CA ASP A 45 23.45 -14.45 8.37
C ASP A 45 22.35 -15.05 7.47
N GLY A 46 22.44 -16.34 7.15
CA GLY A 46 21.56 -17.08 6.24
C GLY A 46 20.08 -17.17 6.64
N GLY A 47 19.56 -16.20 7.39
CA GLY A 47 18.15 -15.94 7.64
C GLY A 47 17.84 -14.47 7.38
N GLY A 48 17.84 -14.06 6.11
CA GLY A 48 17.70 -12.67 5.65
C GLY A 48 16.43 -11.91 6.07
N ILE A 49 15.59 -12.52 6.90
CA ILE A 49 14.50 -11.86 7.59
C ILE A 49 14.60 -12.26 9.07
N PRO A 50 14.69 -11.29 10.00
CA PRO A 50 14.68 -11.60 11.41
C PRO A 50 13.42 -12.40 11.76
N ALA A 51 13.60 -13.58 12.37
CA ALA A 51 12.47 -14.41 12.81
C ALA A 51 11.54 -13.67 13.78
N GLU A 52 12.06 -12.66 14.49
CA GLU A 52 11.35 -11.87 15.50
C GLU A 52 10.92 -10.47 15.03
N GLY A 53 11.05 -10.16 13.73
CA GLY A 53 10.68 -8.86 13.17
C GLY A 53 11.80 -7.81 13.21
N GLU A 54 11.55 -6.64 12.61
CA GLU A 54 12.58 -5.60 12.44
C GLU A 54 12.26 -4.31 13.18
N LYS A 55 13.25 -3.78 13.91
CA LYS A 55 13.17 -2.46 14.53
C LYS A 55 13.53 -1.38 13.51
N VAL A 56 12.54 -0.61 13.08
CA VAL A 56 12.69 0.51 12.15
C VAL A 56 12.55 1.83 12.90
N THR A 57 13.57 2.68 12.79
CA THR A 57 13.58 4.03 13.37
C THR A 57 13.18 5.06 12.32
N ILE A 58 12.09 5.80 12.58
CA ILE A 58 11.59 6.87 11.70
C ILE A 58 12.05 8.22 12.26
N PRO A 59 12.70 9.07 11.43
CA PRO A 59 13.10 10.40 11.86
C PRO A 59 11.86 11.27 12.06
N SER A 60 11.79 11.97 13.20
CA SER A 60 10.59 12.72 13.56
C SER A 60 10.35 13.99 12.70
N ARG A 61 11.35 14.39 11.90
CA ARG A 61 11.39 15.65 11.13
C ARG A 61 10.27 15.78 10.10
N GLY A 62 9.69 14.66 9.63
CA GLY A 62 8.58 14.64 8.65
C GLY A 62 7.17 14.38 9.25
N LEU A 63 7.09 13.97 10.51
CA LEU A 63 5.85 13.52 11.17
C LEU A 63 5.09 14.67 11.87
N LYS A 64 5.63 15.88 11.91
CA LYS A 64 4.97 17.01 12.57
C LYS A 64 3.92 17.65 11.66
N GLU A 65 2.70 17.79 12.18
CA GLU A 65 1.68 18.60 11.52
C GLU A 65 2.08 20.09 11.54
N PRO A 66 2.07 20.78 10.39
CA PRO A 66 2.32 22.22 10.37
C PRO A 66 1.21 22.94 11.14
N ARG A 67 1.60 23.78 12.10
CA ARG A 67 0.68 24.59 12.89
C ARG A 67 0.73 26.04 12.44
N PHE A 68 -0.43 26.57 12.08
CA PHE A 68 -0.58 28.00 11.86
C PHE A 68 -0.82 28.69 13.21
N HIS A 69 -0.03 29.71 13.48
CA HIS A 69 -0.20 30.59 14.62
C HIS A 69 -0.34 32.03 14.13
N HIS A 70 -1.17 32.81 14.80
CA HIS A 70 -1.23 34.25 14.51
C HIS A 70 0.12 34.88 14.89
N SER A 71 0.76 35.52 13.91
CA SER A 71 2.02 36.23 14.13
C SER A 71 1.85 37.30 15.20
N SER A 72 2.71 37.30 16.21
CA SER A 72 2.73 38.32 17.26
C SER A 72 3.34 39.65 16.79
N LYS A 73 4.03 39.64 15.65
CA LYS A 73 4.90 40.72 15.17
C LYS A 73 4.39 41.45 13.91
N GLY A 74 3.20 41.12 13.41
CA GLY A 74 2.64 41.71 12.19
C GLY A 74 1.12 41.87 12.18
N GLY A 75 0.61 42.61 11.19
CA GLY A 75 -0.81 42.90 10.99
C GLY A 75 -1.35 44.11 11.77
N ARG A 76 -2.59 44.52 11.45
CA ARG A 76 -3.29 45.61 12.13
C ARG A 76 -3.97 45.07 13.39
N ARG A 77 -3.36 45.28 14.56
CA ARG A 77 -3.86 44.76 15.85
C ARG A 77 -4.42 45.90 16.69
N ARG A 78 -5.61 45.72 17.27
CA ARG A 78 -6.11 46.58 18.36
C ARG A 78 -5.91 45.83 19.66
N HIS A 79 -5.25 46.46 20.62
CA HIS A 79 -5.14 45.97 21.99
C HIS A 79 -5.40 47.16 22.92
N VAL A 80 -5.93 46.88 24.11
CA VAL A 80 -6.17 47.89 25.14
C VAL A 80 -5.02 47.79 26.13
N LEU A 81 -4.26 48.88 26.30
CA LEU A 81 -3.23 48.98 27.33
C LEU A 81 -3.86 49.70 28.54
N PRO A 82 -3.84 49.11 29.75
CA PRO A 82 -4.33 49.79 30.94
C PRO A 82 -3.37 50.92 31.33
N GLY A 83 -3.91 52.07 31.76
CA GLY A 83 -3.12 53.15 32.34
C GLY A 83 -2.59 54.20 31.37
N ASN A 84 -3.36 54.59 30.34
CA ASN A 84 -2.99 55.72 29.51
C ASN A 84 -3.07 57.04 30.30
N LYS A 85 -1.93 57.67 30.58
CA LYS A 85 -1.84 58.99 31.22
C LYS A 85 -1.32 60.07 30.27
N ASP A 86 -0.64 59.70 29.19
CA ASP A 86 0.22 60.61 28.41
C ASP A 86 0.01 60.56 26.88
N PHE A 87 -0.82 59.66 26.32
CA PHE A 87 -0.97 59.49 24.86
C PHE A 87 -2.35 59.90 24.33
N VAL A 88 -2.39 60.53 23.15
CA VAL A 88 -3.61 60.95 22.45
C VAL A 88 -3.81 60.11 21.16
N VAL A 89 -5.04 60.05 20.65
CA VAL A 89 -5.38 59.33 19.42
C VAL A 89 -4.58 59.89 18.24
N GLY A 90 -3.66 59.08 17.70
CA GLY A 90 -2.79 59.46 16.58
C GLY A 90 -1.29 59.26 16.86
N ASP A 91 -0.91 59.15 18.14
CA ASP A 91 0.49 59.00 18.54
C ASP A 91 1.09 57.64 18.14
N THR A 92 2.36 57.67 17.74
CA THR A 92 3.13 56.47 17.40
C THR A 92 3.87 55.94 18.63
N LEU A 93 3.49 54.76 19.11
CA LEU A 93 4.22 54.05 20.16
C LEU A 93 5.51 53.41 19.59
N LYS A 94 6.63 53.57 20.29
CA LYS A 94 7.85 52.82 19.95
C LYS A 94 7.57 51.32 20.06
N ARG A 95 7.95 50.57 19.04
CA ARG A 95 7.82 49.11 19.03
C ARG A 95 8.58 48.56 20.25
N PRO A 96 7.94 47.77 21.14
CA PRO A 96 8.64 47.21 22.28
C PRO A 96 9.84 46.42 21.78
N GLN A 97 11.04 46.71 22.30
CA GLN A 97 12.19 45.84 22.10
C GLN A 97 11.81 44.50 22.75
N GLY A 98 11.95 43.42 21.99
CA GLY A 98 11.48 42.11 22.43
C GLY A 98 12.10 41.76 23.78
N GLY A 99 11.27 41.63 24.81
CA GLY A 99 11.69 41.02 26.06
C GLY A 99 12.14 39.60 25.76
N ALA A 100 13.44 39.36 25.88
CA ALA A 100 13.96 38.03 26.13
C ALA A 100 13.37 37.62 27.48
N GLY A 101 12.31 36.82 27.44
CA GLY A 101 11.90 36.05 28.60
C GLY A 101 13.04 35.11 28.91
N GLU A 102 13.77 35.42 29.98
CA GLU A 102 14.73 34.54 30.63
C GLU A 102 13.97 33.37 31.27
N GLY A 103 13.47 32.49 30.41
CA GLY A 103 13.04 31.15 30.76
C GLY A 103 14.26 30.25 30.60
N GLY A 104 14.95 29.98 31.70
CA GLY A 104 16.10 29.08 31.72
C GLY A 104 15.79 27.73 31.06
N LYS A 105 16.36 27.52 29.89
CA LYS A 105 16.69 26.20 29.35
C LYS A 105 18.09 26.34 28.75
N LYS A 106 19.08 25.78 29.44
CA LYS A 106 20.29 25.28 28.79
C LYS A 106 19.82 24.33 27.68
N ALA A 107 19.74 24.84 26.45
CA ALA A 107 19.77 23.99 25.29
C ALA A 107 21.24 23.62 25.11
N SER A 108 21.56 22.34 25.28
CA SER A 108 22.83 21.76 24.83
C SER A 108 23.02 22.09 23.34
N GLU A 109 24.26 22.25 22.90
CA GLU A 109 24.61 22.52 21.50
C GLU A 109 24.16 21.40 20.53
N ASP A 110 23.85 20.20 21.04
CA ASP A 110 23.19 19.11 20.29
C ASP A 110 21.69 19.04 20.57
N GLY A 111 20.99 20.10 20.19
CA GLY A 111 19.54 20.24 20.34
C GLY A 111 18.71 19.68 19.19
N ASP A 112 18.95 18.45 18.74
CA ASP A 112 17.98 17.69 17.93
C ASP A 112 17.46 16.48 18.72
N GLY A 113 17.01 16.72 19.94
CA GLY A 113 16.21 15.77 20.73
C GLY A 113 14.78 15.71 20.20
N SER A 114 14.64 15.39 18.92
CA SER A 114 13.37 15.03 18.35
C SER A 114 13.27 13.52 18.57
N ASP A 115 12.46 13.09 19.56
CA ASP A 115 12.36 11.67 19.94
C ASP A 115 12.14 10.84 18.67
N GLU A 116 13.18 10.11 18.27
CA GLU A 116 13.09 9.20 17.14
C GLU A 116 12.12 8.11 17.51
N PHE A 117 11.05 7.96 16.73
CA PHE A 117 10.09 6.90 16.97
C PHE A 117 10.66 5.62 16.39
N SER A 118 11.07 4.70 17.27
CA SER A 118 11.41 3.35 16.87
C SER A 118 10.16 2.46 16.94
N PHE A 119 9.77 1.90 15.80
CA PHE A 119 8.72 0.90 15.71
C PHE A 119 9.37 -0.48 15.59
N THR A 120 8.79 -1.49 16.21
CA THR A 120 9.12 -2.89 15.96
C THR A 120 8.05 -3.43 15.01
N LEU A 121 8.43 -3.71 13.77
CA LEU A 121 7.56 -4.36 12.79
C LEU A 121 7.62 -5.86 13.01
N THR A 122 6.47 -6.51 12.93
CA THR A 122 6.42 -7.97 12.84
C THR A 122 7.01 -8.45 11.51
N ARG A 123 7.37 -9.74 11.44
CA ARG A 123 7.87 -10.35 10.19
C ARG A 123 6.88 -10.15 9.02
N ASP A 124 5.60 -10.35 9.28
CA ASP A 124 4.58 -10.29 8.24
C ASP A 124 4.34 -8.86 7.74
N GLU A 125 4.35 -7.88 8.65
CA GLU A 125 4.26 -6.46 8.30
C GLU A 125 5.50 -6.00 7.52
N TYR A 126 6.69 -6.45 7.94
CA TYR A 126 7.92 -6.14 7.24
C TYR A 126 7.89 -6.67 5.80
N LEU A 127 7.49 -7.92 5.61
CA LEU A 127 7.36 -8.54 4.28
C LEU A 127 6.31 -7.87 3.42
N GLU A 128 5.17 -7.49 4.01
CA GLU A 128 4.12 -6.75 3.29
C GLU A 128 4.62 -5.40 2.78
N ILE A 129 5.40 -4.68 3.60
CA ILE A 129 5.98 -3.39 3.20
C ILE A 129 7.09 -3.60 2.17
N LEU A 130 7.90 -4.65 2.31
CA LEU A 130 8.98 -4.99 1.40
C LEU A 130 8.48 -5.30 -0.01
N PHE A 131 7.38 -6.04 -0.12
CA PHE A 131 6.80 -6.44 -1.40
C PHE A 131 5.69 -5.49 -1.90
N ASP A 132 5.49 -4.37 -1.21
CA ASP A 132 4.44 -3.41 -1.56
C ASP A 132 4.67 -2.79 -2.95
N GLY A 133 3.74 -3.05 -3.85
CA GLY A 133 3.79 -2.60 -5.25
C GLY A 133 4.63 -3.47 -6.17
N LEU A 134 4.95 -4.71 -5.77
CA LEU A 134 5.50 -5.74 -6.65
C LEU A 134 4.40 -6.71 -7.07
N GLU A 135 4.44 -7.13 -8.33
CA GLU A 135 3.51 -8.11 -8.90
C GLU A 135 4.20 -8.99 -9.95
N LEU A 136 3.63 -10.16 -10.21
CA LEU A 136 4.01 -11.00 -11.34
C LEU A 136 3.65 -10.28 -12.65
N PRO A 137 4.62 -10.03 -13.55
CA PRO A 137 4.37 -9.37 -14.81
C PRO A 137 3.36 -10.14 -15.67
N ASP A 138 2.53 -9.40 -16.40
CA ASP A 138 1.59 -9.93 -17.40
C ASP A 138 0.77 -11.15 -16.91
N LEU A 139 0.33 -11.10 -15.65
CA LEU A 139 -0.53 -12.12 -15.06
C LEU A 139 -1.90 -12.11 -15.76
N VAL A 140 -2.17 -13.12 -16.57
CA VAL A 140 -3.41 -13.22 -17.35
C VAL A 140 -4.47 -14.00 -16.57
N GLU A 141 -5.70 -13.51 -16.60
CA GLU A 141 -6.87 -14.28 -16.17
C GLU A 141 -7.12 -15.45 -17.14
N LYS A 142 -6.57 -16.62 -16.84
CA LYS A 142 -6.83 -17.86 -17.58
C LYS A 142 -8.23 -18.39 -17.27
N ALA A 143 -8.91 -18.92 -18.29
CA ALA A 143 -10.26 -19.42 -18.15
C ALA A 143 -10.27 -20.83 -17.53
N THR A 144 -10.63 -20.91 -16.25
CA THR A 144 -11.25 -22.08 -15.58
C THR A 144 -10.30 -23.12 -14.98
N VAL A 145 -10.18 -23.10 -13.64
CA VAL A 145 -10.64 -24.20 -12.75
C VAL A 145 -11.31 -23.53 -11.55
N GLU A 146 -12.55 -23.94 -11.27
CA GLU A 146 -13.48 -23.36 -10.30
C GLU A 146 -12.98 -23.47 -8.84
N THR A 147 -12.27 -22.44 -8.37
CA THR A 147 -12.40 -22.01 -6.97
C THR A 147 -13.16 -20.69 -7.00
N GLU A 148 -14.49 -20.76 -7.05
CA GLU A 148 -15.36 -19.59 -7.01
C GLU A 148 -15.25 -18.93 -5.63
N THR A 149 -14.32 -17.99 -5.46
CA THR A 149 -14.36 -17.09 -4.31
C THR A 149 -15.37 -15.99 -4.61
N ILE A 150 -16.53 -16.06 -3.94
CA ILE A 150 -17.57 -15.04 -4.06
C ILE A 150 -17.12 -13.84 -3.21
N GLY A 151 -16.45 -12.89 -3.86
CA GLY A 151 -16.20 -11.57 -3.31
C GLY A 151 -17.49 -10.74 -3.25
N THR A 152 -17.47 -9.65 -2.50
CA THR A 152 -18.57 -8.68 -2.49
C THR A 152 -18.04 -7.31 -2.84
N ARG A 153 -18.59 -6.70 -3.90
CA ARG A 153 -18.26 -5.33 -4.28
C ARG A 153 -19.41 -4.40 -3.97
N ARG A 154 -19.09 -3.17 -3.56
CA ARG A 154 -20.11 -2.16 -3.30
C ARG A 154 -20.72 -1.72 -4.63
N ALA A 155 -22.00 -2.04 -4.82
CA ALA A 155 -22.75 -1.75 -6.04
C ALA A 155 -23.52 -0.42 -5.99
N GLY A 156 -23.63 0.20 -4.82
CA GLY A 156 -24.26 1.52 -4.68
C GLY A 156 -25.11 1.65 -3.42
N LEU A 157 -26.21 2.39 -3.55
CA LEU A 157 -27.17 2.67 -2.48
C LEU A 157 -28.58 2.25 -2.89
N THR A 158 -29.29 1.54 -2.01
CA THR A 158 -30.72 1.21 -2.15
C THR A 158 -31.55 1.90 -1.07
N THR A 159 -32.87 2.02 -1.29
CA THR A 159 -33.82 2.60 -0.31
C THR A 159 -34.26 1.58 0.75
N ALA A 160 -34.11 0.29 0.46
CA ALA A 160 -34.42 -0.81 1.37
C ALA A 160 -33.22 -1.77 1.48
N GLY A 161 -33.03 -2.37 2.65
CA GLY A 161 -31.94 -3.29 2.93
C GLY A 161 -31.92 -3.72 4.40
N THR A 162 -30.95 -4.57 4.73
CA THR A 162 -30.73 -5.01 6.12
C THR A 162 -30.18 -3.87 6.97
N PRO A 163 -30.55 -3.76 8.27
CA PRO A 163 -30.06 -2.70 9.15
C PRO A 163 -28.53 -2.59 9.24
N ASN A 164 -27.81 -3.70 9.08
CA ASN A 164 -26.34 -3.73 9.07
C ASN A 164 -25.74 -2.92 7.91
N ASN A 165 -26.46 -2.82 6.78
CA ASN A 165 -26.01 -2.09 5.62
C ASN A 165 -26.50 -0.63 5.63
N LEU A 166 -27.13 -0.14 6.70
CA LEU A 166 -27.67 1.21 6.74
C LEU A 166 -26.55 2.26 6.66
N ASN A 167 -26.57 3.06 5.60
CA ASN A 167 -25.67 4.19 5.45
C ASN A 167 -26.21 5.40 6.23
N LEU A 168 -25.75 5.56 7.47
CA LEU A 168 -26.23 6.62 8.36
C LEU A 168 -25.98 8.02 7.80
N VAL A 169 -24.82 8.27 7.20
CA VAL A 169 -24.46 9.60 6.67
C VAL A 169 -25.39 10.01 5.53
N ARG A 170 -25.62 9.11 4.58
CA ARG A 170 -26.52 9.38 3.44
C ARG A 170 -27.97 9.50 3.89
N THR A 171 -28.40 8.65 4.82
CA THR A 171 -29.74 8.69 5.42
C THR A 171 -29.99 10.03 6.13
N MET A 172 -29.07 10.45 6.98
CA MET A 172 -29.18 11.72 7.73
C MET A 172 -29.13 12.94 6.81
N ARG A 173 -28.37 12.89 5.71
CA ARG A 173 -28.33 13.95 4.71
C ARG A 173 -29.66 14.10 3.98
N ASN A 174 -30.27 12.99 3.56
CA ASN A 174 -31.59 13.00 2.92
C ASN A 174 -32.69 13.49 3.88
N SER A 175 -32.67 12.97 5.10
CA SER A 175 -33.55 13.40 6.19
C SER A 175 -33.43 14.91 6.46
N LEU A 176 -32.22 15.45 6.53
CA LEU A 176 -32.02 16.90 6.69
C LEU A 176 -32.61 17.68 5.51
N GLY A 177 -32.33 17.25 4.27
CA GLY A 177 -32.88 17.88 3.07
C GLY A 177 -34.41 17.90 3.05
N ARG A 178 -35.06 16.78 3.39
CA ARG A 178 -36.52 16.68 3.51
C ARG A 178 -37.07 17.59 4.59
N ARG A 179 -36.44 17.64 5.77
CA ARG A 179 -36.87 18.54 6.86
C ARG A 179 -36.77 20.01 6.48
N ILE A 180 -35.75 20.39 5.72
CA ILE A 180 -35.62 21.76 5.19
C ILE A 180 -36.72 22.04 4.17
N ALA A 181 -36.92 21.14 3.19
CA ALA A 181 -37.93 21.30 2.15
C ALA A 181 -39.36 21.39 2.70
N LEU A 182 -39.68 20.55 3.69
CA LEU A 182 -40.99 20.54 4.36
C LEU A 182 -41.08 21.55 5.52
N GLN A 183 -40.04 22.37 5.72
CA GLN A 183 -39.95 23.39 6.77
C GLN A 183 -40.36 22.86 8.15
N ARG A 184 -39.75 21.75 8.57
CA ARG A 184 -40.00 21.18 9.90
C ARG A 184 -39.59 22.21 10.97
N PRO A 185 -40.48 22.57 11.91
CA PRO A 185 -40.15 23.47 13.00
C PRO A 185 -38.96 22.97 13.83
N SER A 186 -38.11 23.89 14.26
CA SER A 186 -36.97 23.56 15.12
C SER A 186 -37.46 23.26 16.55
N ALA A 187 -36.68 22.48 17.31
CA ALA A 187 -37.02 22.23 18.71
C ALA A 187 -36.98 23.54 19.53
N LYS A 188 -36.04 24.43 19.20
CA LYS A 188 -35.88 25.74 19.83
C LYS A 188 -37.11 26.62 19.63
N SER A 189 -37.61 26.75 18.39
CA SER A 189 -38.78 27.58 18.09
C SER A 189 -40.05 27.12 18.82
N ILE A 190 -40.17 25.84 19.17
CA ILE A 190 -41.30 25.35 19.97
C ILE A 190 -41.07 25.67 21.45
N SER A 191 -39.87 25.41 21.97
CA SER A 191 -39.50 25.75 23.34
C SER A 191 -39.63 27.26 23.63
N ASP A 192 -39.28 28.12 22.68
CA ASP A 192 -39.40 29.57 22.81
C ASP A 192 -40.88 30.00 22.90
N LEU A 193 -41.79 29.32 22.19
CA LEU A 193 -43.24 29.56 22.27
C LEU A 193 -43.84 29.02 23.56
N GLU A 194 -43.41 27.84 24.02
CA GLU A 194 -43.81 27.26 25.30
C GLU A 194 -43.43 28.21 26.46
N GLN A 195 -42.23 28.79 26.42
CA GLN A 195 -41.79 29.77 27.41
C GLN A 195 -42.67 31.02 27.40
N GLN A 196 -42.95 31.59 26.23
CA GLN A 196 -43.84 32.77 26.11
C GLN A 196 -45.26 32.49 26.63
N ILE A 197 -45.78 31.28 26.38
CA ILE A 197 -47.07 30.85 26.91
C ILE A 197 -47.03 30.77 28.43
N ASN A 198 -46.01 30.13 29.01
CA ASN A 198 -45.86 30.01 30.45
C ASN A 198 -45.71 31.37 31.14
N GLU A 199 -44.91 32.28 30.58
CA GLU A 199 -44.72 33.64 31.10
C GLU A 199 -46.05 34.42 31.16
N LEU A 200 -46.91 34.28 30.13
CA LEU A 200 -48.23 34.91 30.11
C LEU A 200 -49.22 34.21 31.05
N GLU A 201 -49.08 32.89 31.26
CA GLU A 201 -49.94 32.13 32.17
C GLU A 201 -49.69 32.47 33.64
N GLU A 202 -48.45 32.80 34.02
CA GLU A 202 -48.04 33.20 35.38
C GLU A 202 -48.57 34.58 35.82
N ILE A 203 -49.06 35.41 34.90
CA ILE A 203 -49.64 36.72 35.23
C ILE A 203 -51.03 36.53 35.87
N GLU A 204 -51.20 36.92 37.14
CA GLU A 204 -52.44 36.74 37.91
C GLU A 204 -53.64 37.54 37.39
N ALA A 205 -53.41 38.77 36.88
CA ALA A 205 -54.45 39.64 36.33
C ALA A 205 -54.09 40.07 34.91
N ARG A 206 -54.55 39.29 33.92
CA ARG A 206 -54.27 39.54 32.50
C ARG A 206 -55.18 40.59 31.91
N THR A 207 -54.65 41.40 31.00
CA THR A 207 -55.45 42.29 30.17
C THR A 207 -56.12 41.51 29.02
N PRO A 208 -57.23 42.02 28.44
CA PRO A 208 -57.87 41.39 27.28
C PRO A 208 -56.91 41.16 26.09
N ASP A 209 -55.95 42.07 25.91
CA ASP A 209 -54.91 41.95 24.87
C ASP A 209 -53.94 40.79 25.16
N GLN A 210 -53.58 40.57 26.44
CA GLN A 210 -52.72 39.46 26.85
C GLN A 210 -53.43 38.11 26.71
N ASP A 211 -54.74 38.05 26.98
CA ASP A 211 -55.55 36.84 26.73
C ASP A 211 -55.67 36.54 25.23
N ALA A 212 -55.81 37.57 24.38
CA ALA A 212 -55.79 37.41 22.93
C ALA A 212 -54.43 36.90 22.42
N GLN A 213 -53.32 37.44 22.94
CA GLN A 213 -51.96 37.02 22.61
C GLN A 213 -51.69 35.57 23.05
N LEU A 214 -52.15 35.18 24.25
CA LEU A 214 -52.04 33.81 24.74
C LEU A 214 -52.80 32.82 23.83
N ALA A 215 -54.00 33.20 23.38
CA ALA A 215 -54.78 32.39 22.45
C ALA A 215 -54.07 32.21 21.09
N GLU A 216 -53.48 33.28 20.54
CA GLU A 216 -52.70 33.23 19.30
C GLU A 216 -51.47 32.34 19.43
N LEU A 217 -50.70 32.49 20.52
CA LEU A 217 -49.50 31.69 20.77
C LEU A 217 -49.83 30.20 20.90
N ARG A 218 -50.91 29.85 21.61
CA ARG A 218 -51.40 28.47 21.72
C ARG A 218 -51.80 27.89 20.36
N GLN A 219 -52.54 28.66 19.55
CA GLN A 219 -52.90 28.23 18.20
C GLN A 219 -51.64 28.03 17.32
N ARG A 220 -50.66 28.92 17.44
CA ARG A 220 -49.39 28.82 16.70
C ARG A 220 -48.60 27.58 17.11
N LEU A 221 -48.52 27.31 18.40
CA LEU A 221 -47.87 26.12 18.95
C LEU A 221 -48.52 24.84 18.42
N GLU A 222 -49.85 24.75 18.45
CA GLU A 222 -50.59 23.58 17.93
C GLU A 222 -50.28 23.31 16.45
N VAL A 223 -50.22 24.36 15.62
CA VAL A 223 -49.86 24.24 14.20
C VAL A 223 -48.43 23.71 14.02
N LEU A 224 -47.47 24.23 14.78
CA LEU A 224 -46.07 23.79 14.70
C LEU A 224 -45.89 22.36 15.22
N GLU A 225 -46.58 21.98 16.29
CA GLU A 225 -46.58 20.61 16.81
C GLU A 225 -47.20 19.63 15.81
N ARG A 226 -48.31 20.00 15.17
CA ARG A 226 -48.92 19.20 14.10
C ARG A 226 -47.93 19.02 12.94
N LYS A 227 -47.26 20.09 12.51
CA LYS A 227 -46.25 20.02 11.44
C LYS A 227 -45.05 19.16 11.83
N ARG A 228 -44.61 19.22 13.09
CA ARG A 228 -43.51 18.39 13.63
C ARG A 228 -43.89 16.91 13.76
N ARG A 229 -45.16 16.60 14.03
CA ARG A 229 -45.69 15.22 14.02
C ARG A 229 -45.77 14.64 12.62
N VAL A 230 -46.29 15.40 11.65
CA VAL A 230 -46.41 14.94 10.26
C VAL A 230 -45.04 14.75 9.61
N VAL A 231 -44.12 15.71 9.79
CA VAL A 231 -42.79 15.62 9.21
C VAL A 231 -41.86 14.92 10.19
N GLY A 232 -41.80 13.59 10.15
CA GLY A 232 -40.94 12.74 10.99
C GLY A 232 -39.44 13.08 10.90
N TYR A 233 -38.65 12.75 11.95
CA TYR A 233 -37.24 13.18 12.01
C TYR A 233 -36.41 12.38 11.01
N ILE A 234 -36.61 11.06 10.98
CA ILE A 234 -36.20 10.15 9.93
C ILE A 234 -37.49 9.50 9.43
N ASP A 235 -37.62 9.41 8.11
CA ASP A 235 -38.72 8.74 7.42
C ASP A 235 -38.16 7.53 6.66
N PRO A 236 -38.92 6.42 6.51
CA PRO A 236 -38.51 5.31 5.64
C PRO A 236 -37.99 5.74 4.26
N LEU A 237 -38.51 6.82 3.68
CA LEU A 237 -38.05 7.38 2.40
C LEU A 237 -36.63 7.95 2.46
N ASP A 238 -36.15 8.33 3.65
CA ASP A 238 -34.80 8.87 3.85
C ASP A 238 -33.74 7.76 3.91
N LEU A 239 -34.14 6.53 4.27
CA LEU A 239 -33.23 5.43 4.53
C LEU A 239 -32.44 5.08 3.27
N ARG A 240 -31.12 4.94 3.44
CA ARG A 240 -30.21 4.48 2.38
C ARG A 240 -29.35 3.37 2.93
N TYR A 241 -29.28 2.28 2.17
CA TYR A 241 -28.52 1.09 2.51
C TYR A 241 -27.42 0.89 1.47
N ASP A 242 -26.23 0.55 1.94
CA ASP A 242 -25.12 0.16 1.07
C ASP A 242 -25.42 -1.22 0.47
N THR A 243 -25.41 -1.28 -0.86
CA THR A 243 -25.67 -2.51 -1.59
C THR A 243 -24.35 -3.15 -1.97
N TYR A 244 -24.26 -4.46 -1.74
CA TYR A 244 -23.15 -5.27 -2.19
C TYR A 244 -23.67 -6.27 -3.21
N VAL A 245 -22.97 -6.42 -4.32
CA VAL A 245 -23.27 -7.42 -5.34
C VAL A 245 -22.14 -8.45 -5.30
N PRO A 246 -22.45 -9.75 -5.38
CA PRO A 246 -21.43 -10.77 -5.51
C PRO A 246 -20.59 -10.48 -6.76
N GLU A 247 -19.29 -10.35 -6.57
CA GLU A 247 -18.31 -10.24 -7.64
C GLU A 247 -17.58 -11.57 -7.72
N LYS A 248 -17.57 -12.17 -8.91
CA LYS A 248 -16.74 -13.34 -9.17
C LYS A 248 -15.30 -12.84 -9.24
N ILE A 249 -14.52 -13.07 -8.17
CA ILE A 249 -13.09 -12.84 -8.22
C ILE A 249 -12.51 -14.06 -8.93
N ARG A 250 -11.92 -13.84 -10.10
CA ARG A 250 -11.27 -14.89 -10.88
C ARG A 250 -9.86 -15.04 -10.35
N ASN A 251 -9.55 -16.20 -9.77
CA ASN A 251 -8.21 -16.49 -9.28
C ASN A 251 -7.39 -17.09 -10.42
N SER A 252 -6.41 -16.35 -10.92
CA SER A 252 -5.41 -16.85 -11.86
C SER A 252 -4.43 -17.75 -11.14
N ARG A 253 -4.26 -18.99 -11.62
CA ARG A 253 -3.21 -19.90 -11.13
C ARG A 253 -1.90 -19.55 -11.83
N ALA A 254 -0.81 -19.62 -11.08
CA ALA A 254 0.52 -19.39 -11.62
C ALA A 254 1.51 -20.44 -11.09
N VAL A 255 2.45 -20.82 -11.95
CA VAL A 255 3.58 -21.68 -11.60
C VAL A 255 4.86 -20.93 -11.87
N VAL A 256 5.79 -20.94 -10.92
CA VAL A 256 7.11 -20.32 -11.06
C VAL A 256 8.18 -21.38 -10.99
N PHE A 257 8.97 -21.49 -12.05
CA PHE A 257 10.10 -22.40 -12.18
C PHE A 257 11.38 -21.72 -11.71
N CYS A 258 12.01 -22.27 -10.68
CA CYS A 258 13.28 -21.81 -10.14
C CYS A 258 14.40 -22.72 -10.66
N LEU A 259 15.18 -22.23 -11.62
CA LEU A 259 16.29 -22.94 -12.25
C LEU A 259 17.62 -22.47 -11.64
N MET A 260 18.26 -23.30 -10.82
CA MET A 260 19.55 -22.97 -10.21
C MET A 260 20.65 -23.86 -10.77
N ASP A 261 21.76 -23.24 -11.15
CA ASP A 261 22.99 -23.94 -11.48
C ASP A 261 23.70 -24.39 -10.18
N VAL A 262 24.16 -25.63 -10.16
CA VAL A 262 24.88 -26.23 -9.02
C VAL A 262 26.22 -26.82 -9.49
N SER A 263 26.70 -26.38 -10.64
CA SER A 263 27.96 -26.79 -11.24
C SER A 263 29.18 -26.50 -10.36
N GLY A 264 30.33 -26.98 -10.82
CA GLY A 264 31.62 -26.76 -10.19
C GLY A 264 32.17 -25.33 -10.36
N SER A 265 31.73 -24.58 -11.36
CA SER A 265 32.12 -23.18 -11.58
C SER A 265 31.49 -22.25 -10.53
N MET A 266 30.29 -22.59 -10.06
CA MET A 266 29.63 -21.91 -8.96
C MET A 266 30.24 -22.26 -7.59
N GLN A 267 31.04 -21.34 -7.04
CA GLN A 267 31.62 -21.48 -5.71
C GLN A 267 30.57 -21.17 -4.62
N GLU A 268 30.99 -21.22 -3.35
CA GLU A 268 30.08 -21.04 -2.22
C GLU A 268 29.41 -19.65 -2.21
N ARG A 269 30.13 -18.62 -2.66
CA ARG A 269 29.63 -17.24 -2.77
C ARG A 269 28.55 -17.10 -3.83
N GLU A 270 28.79 -17.63 -5.03
CA GLU A 270 27.83 -17.58 -6.14
C GLU A 270 26.57 -18.36 -5.77
N LYS A 271 26.73 -19.53 -5.15
CA LYS A 271 25.61 -20.32 -4.63
C LYS A 271 24.82 -19.56 -3.56
N ASP A 272 25.48 -18.85 -2.66
CA ASP A 272 24.82 -18.03 -1.65
C ASP A 272 24.00 -16.87 -2.27
N LEU A 273 24.54 -16.19 -3.28
CA LEU A 273 23.81 -15.15 -4.02
C LEU A 273 22.57 -15.69 -4.75
N ALA A 274 22.71 -16.82 -5.45
CA ALA A 274 21.59 -17.50 -6.12
C ALA A 274 20.49 -17.89 -5.12
N LYS A 275 20.88 -18.51 -4.00
CA LYS A 275 19.95 -18.94 -2.94
C LYS A 275 19.19 -17.77 -2.35
N ARG A 276 19.85 -16.63 -2.12
CA ARG A 276 19.19 -15.41 -1.60
C ARG A 276 18.15 -14.86 -2.57
N PHE A 277 18.46 -14.85 -3.87
CA PHE A 277 17.50 -14.44 -4.89
C PHE A 277 16.27 -15.35 -4.90
N PHE A 278 16.45 -16.67 -4.93
CA PHE A 278 15.33 -17.62 -4.92
C PHE A 278 14.57 -17.64 -3.60
N LEU A 279 15.23 -17.42 -2.46
CA LEU A 279 14.57 -17.26 -1.17
C LEU A 279 13.67 -16.03 -1.17
N LEU A 280 14.15 -14.90 -1.67
CA LEU A 280 13.36 -13.67 -1.79
C LEU A 280 12.15 -13.88 -2.71
N LEU A 281 12.34 -14.57 -3.83
CA LEU A 281 11.26 -14.94 -4.75
C LEU A 281 10.22 -15.84 -4.08
N HIS A 282 10.66 -16.87 -3.36
CA HIS A 282 9.77 -17.75 -2.60
C HIS A 282 8.95 -16.96 -1.58
N LEU A 283 9.60 -16.09 -0.79
CA LEU A 283 8.92 -15.26 0.21
C LEU A 283 7.92 -14.29 -0.42
N PHE A 284 8.26 -13.71 -1.57
CA PHE A 284 7.37 -12.85 -2.34
C PHE A 284 6.13 -13.60 -2.78
N LEU A 285 6.29 -14.78 -3.38
CA LEU A 285 5.19 -15.56 -3.91
C LEU A 285 4.26 -16.07 -2.80
N THR A 286 4.84 -16.67 -1.76
CA THR A 286 4.08 -17.19 -0.60
C THR A 286 3.32 -16.08 0.13
N ARG A 287 3.82 -14.84 0.12
CA ARG A 287 3.16 -13.70 0.80
C ARG A 287 2.14 -12.98 -0.08
N SER A 288 2.40 -12.85 -1.38
CA SER A 288 1.61 -12.03 -2.31
C SER A 288 0.52 -12.82 -3.02
N TYR A 289 0.67 -14.14 -3.14
CA TYR A 289 -0.24 -15.00 -3.92
C TYR A 289 -0.65 -16.25 -3.14
N GLU A 290 -1.96 -16.49 -3.06
CA GLU A 290 -2.51 -17.70 -2.40
C GLU A 290 -2.47 -18.96 -3.28
N HIS A 291 -2.40 -18.78 -4.61
CA HIS A 291 -2.55 -19.85 -5.60
C HIS A 291 -1.37 -19.93 -6.58
N THR A 292 -0.16 -19.91 -6.05
CA THR A 292 1.08 -20.10 -6.81
C THR A 292 1.76 -21.41 -6.46
N GLU A 293 2.15 -22.18 -7.47
CA GLU A 293 3.02 -23.35 -7.31
C GLU A 293 4.48 -23.02 -7.62
N LEU A 294 5.39 -23.65 -6.88
CA LEU A 294 6.83 -23.49 -7.03
C LEU A 294 7.45 -24.80 -7.46
N VAL A 295 8.20 -24.78 -8.57
CA VAL A 295 8.95 -25.93 -9.07
C VAL A 295 10.43 -25.61 -9.02
N PHE A 296 11.19 -26.38 -8.25
CA PHE A 296 12.63 -26.20 -8.12
C PHE A 296 13.36 -27.18 -9.02
N VAL A 297 14.19 -26.66 -9.91
CA VAL A 297 15.02 -27.46 -10.81
C VAL A 297 16.47 -27.05 -10.60
N ARG A 298 17.29 -28.03 -10.26
CA ARG A 298 18.74 -27.86 -10.21
C ARG A 298 19.36 -28.50 -11.45
N HIS A 299 20.46 -27.95 -11.92
CA HIS A 299 21.16 -28.51 -13.06
C HIS A 299 22.67 -28.50 -12.88
N THR A 300 23.29 -29.50 -13.51
CA THR A 300 24.73 -29.58 -13.77
C THR A 300 24.91 -30.02 -15.23
N HIS A 301 25.40 -31.24 -15.45
CA HIS A 301 25.40 -31.96 -16.72
C HIS A 301 24.07 -32.69 -16.98
N HIS A 302 23.24 -32.82 -15.93
CA HIS A 302 21.86 -33.28 -15.97
C HIS A 302 21.00 -32.35 -15.10
N ALA A 303 19.73 -32.21 -15.45
CA ALA A 303 18.76 -31.45 -14.68
C ALA A 303 17.78 -32.36 -13.95
N GLN A 304 17.41 -31.99 -12.73
CA GLN A 304 16.50 -32.75 -11.89
C GLN A 304 15.57 -31.80 -11.13
N GLU A 305 14.30 -32.17 -11.06
CA GLU A 305 13.35 -31.55 -10.14
C GLU A 305 13.66 -32.00 -8.71
N VAL A 306 13.66 -31.04 -7.78
CA VAL A 306 13.93 -31.26 -6.37
C VAL A 306 12.91 -30.55 -5.49
N ASP A 307 12.87 -30.93 -4.22
CA ASP A 307 12.15 -30.22 -3.19
C ASP A 307 12.95 -29.00 -2.69
N GLU A 308 12.28 -28.16 -1.91
CA GLU A 308 12.83 -26.91 -1.37
C GLU A 308 14.11 -27.14 -0.55
N GLU A 309 14.09 -28.14 0.34
CA GLU A 309 15.23 -28.43 1.22
C GLU A 309 16.46 -28.86 0.39
N THR A 310 16.28 -29.77 -0.56
CA THR A 310 17.37 -30.20 -1.44
C THR A 310 17.86 -29.05 -2.31
N PHE A 311 16.96 -28.20 -2.83
CA PHE A 311 17.34 -27.04 -3.64
C PHE A 311 18.27 -26.09 -2.87
N PHE A 312 17.95 -25.75 -1.63
CA PHE A 312 18.74 -24.77 -0.86
C PHE A 312 19.95 -25.37 -0.13
N TYR A 313 19.94 -26.65 0.24
CA TYR A 313 20.96 -27.21 1.15
C TYR A 313 21.84 -28.30 0.53
N ALA A 314 21.45 -28.92 -0.58
CA ALA A 314 22.24 -30.00 -1.18
C ALA A 314 23.59 -29.49 -1.71
N ARG A 315 24.61 -30.35 -1.57
CA ARG A 315 25.95 -30.13 -2.11
C ARG A 315 26.19 -31.12 -3.23
N GLU A 316 26.12 -30.62 -4.45
CA GLU A 316 26.47 -31.36 -5.66
C GLU A 316 27.45 -30.54 -6.48
N THR A 317 28.29 -31.23 -7.26
CA THR A 317 29.27 -30.62 -8.15
C THR A 317 29.30 -31.41 -9.44
N GLY A 318 29.40 -30.72 -10.58
CA GLY A 318 29.40 -31.33 -11.91
C GLY A 318 29.73 -30.30 -12.99
N GLY A 319 29.68 -30.71 -14.26
CA GLY A 319 29.80 -29.79 -15.39
C GLY A 319 28.57 -28.88 -15.52
N THR A 320 28.64 -27.89 -16.41
CA THR A 320 27.57 -26.90 -16.62
C THR A 320 27.00 -27.06 -18.03
N ILE A 321 25.78 -27.61 -18.12
CA ILE A 321 25.00 -27.71 -19.37
C ILE A 321 23.62 -27.12 -19.11
N VAL A 322 23.44 -25.86 -19.46
CA VAL A 322 22.24 -25.08 -19.14
C VAL A 322 21.02 -25.58 -19.91
N SER A 323 21.18 -26.11 -21.13
CA SER A 323 20.04 -26.60 -21.92
C SER A 323 19.26 -27.69 -21.21
N THR A 324 19.92 -28.50 -20.37
CA THR A 324 19.26 -29.59 -19.63
C THR A 324 18.19 -29.06 -18.68
N ALA A 325 18.40 -27.90 -18.07
CA ALA A 325 17.44 -27.25 -17.19
C ALA A 325 16.20 -26.79 -17.95
N LEU A 326 16.41 -26.17 -19.12
CA LEU A 326 15.34 -25.67 -19.99
C LEU A 326 14.51 -26.82 -20.57
N GLU A 327 15.16 -27.91 -20.94
CA GLU A 327 14.49 -29.14 -21.38
C GLU A 327 13.66 -29.76 -20.26
N LYS A 328 14.20 -29.80 -19.04
CA LYS A 328 13.46 -30.31 -17.89
C LYS A 328 12.25 -29.44 -17.56
N MET A 329 12.40 -28.12 -17.64
CA MET A 329 11.29 -27.18 -17.51
C MET A 329 10.21 -27.44 -18.56
N LYS A 330 10.59 -27.60 -19.84
CA LYS A 330 9.67 -27.92 -20.93
C LYS A 330 8.93 -29.25 -20.70
N GLU A 331 9.63 -30.28 -20.25
CA GLU A 331 9.05 -31.58 -19.91
C GLU A 331 7.99 -31.45 -18.82
N ILE A 332 8.33 -30.76 -17.73
CA ILE A 332 7.42 -30.56 -16.58
C ILE A 332 6.20 -29.72 -16.98
N ILE A 333 6.38 -28.68 -17.79
CA ILE A 333 5.27 -27.86 -18.31
C ILE A 333 4.30 -28.74 -19.10
N ALA A 334 4.81 -29.55 -20.02
CA ALA A 334 3.99 -30.42 -20.85
C ALA A 334 3.24 -31.49 -20.04
N GLU A 335 3.82 -31.98 -18.94
CA GLU A 335 3.23 -33.03 -18.10
C GLU A 335 2.18 -32.49 -17.10
N ARG A 336 2.47 -31.36 -16.44
CA ARG A 336 1.68 -30.87 -15.28
C ARG A 336 1.01 -29.51 -15.47
N TYR A 337 1.53 -28.66 -16.33
CA TYR A 337 1.15 -27.24 -16.39
C TYR A 337 0.74 -26.81 -17.81
N PRO A 338 -0.46 -27.19 -18.28
CA PRO A 338 -0.95 -26.74 -19.58
C PRO A 338 -1.02 -25.20 -19.64
N PRO A 339 -0.43 -24.54 -20.66
CA PRO A 339 -0.37 -23.07 -20.78
C PRO A 339 -1.73 -22.36 -20.89
N ASP A 340 -2.78 -23.11 -21.22
CA ASP A 340 -4.15 -22.60 -21.29
C ASP A 340 -4.77 -22.37 -19.90
N GLU A 341 -4.31 -23.10 -18.88
CA GLU A 341 -4.84 -23.05 -17.52
C GLU A 341 -3.91 -22.31 -16.55
N TRP A 342 -2.60 -22.41 -16.77
CA TRP A 342 -1.58 -21.86 -15.87
C TRP A 342 -0.86 -20.66 -16.49
N ASN A 343 -0.58 -19.65 -15.66
CA ASN A 343 0.45 -18.67 -15.97
C ASN A 343 1.81 -19.23 -15.57
N ILE A 344 2.74 -19.32 -16.51
CA ILE A 344 4.04 -19.94 -16.36
C ILE A 344 5.11 -18.84 -16.31
N TYR A 345 5.94 -18.91 -15.28
CA TYR A 345 7.05 -18.00 -15.05
C TYR A 345 8.35 -18.78 -14.92
N GLY A 346 9.44 -18.27 -15.48
CA GLY A 346 10.78 -18.82 -15.32
C GLY A 346 11.70 -17.85 -14.59
N ALA A 347 12.48 -18.35 -13.64
CA ALA A 347 13.53 -17.62 -12.96
C ALA A 347 14.79 -18.47 -12.93
N GLN A 348 15.86 -18.00 -13.57
CA GLN A 348 17.12 -18.73 -13.71
C GLN A 348 18.27 -17.95 -13.09
N ALA A 349 19.13 -18.65 -12.33
CA ALA A 349 20.40 -18.11 -11.85
C ALA A 349 21.58 -19.04 -12.23
N SER A 350 22.62 -18.46 -12.82
CA SER A 350 23.86 -19.16 -13.23
C SER A 350 25.03 -18.16 -13.26
N ASP A 351 26.26 -18.65 -13.26
CA ASP A 351 27.49 -17.85 -13.40
C ASP A 351 27.84 -17.50 -14.86
N GLY A 352 27.08 -18.01 -15.83
CA GLY A 352 27.25 -17.69 -17.25
C GLY A 352 28.20 -18.63 -17.99
N GLU A 353 28.88 -19.53 -17.29
CA GLU A 353 29.74 -20.53 -17.91
C GLU A 353 28.89 -21.67 -18.49
N ASN A 354 29.12 -22.01 -19.76
CA ASN A 354 28.41 -23.10 -20.41
C ASN A 354 29.34 -23.94 -21.28
N PHE A 355 29.11 -25.25 -21.34
CA PHE A 355 30.04 -26.15 -22.03
C PHE A 355 29.74 -26.24 -23.54
N GLY A 356 30.71 -25.86 -24.38
CA GLY A 356 30.66 -26.06 -25.84
C GLY A 356 29.63 -25.18 -26.56
N ASN A 357 28.86 -25.76 -27.49
CA ASN A 357 27.84 -25.05 -28.30
C ASN A 357 26.46 -24.95 -27.60
N ASP A 358 26.40 -25.19 -26.30
CA ASP A 358 25.12 -25.33 -25.59
C ASP A 358 24.34 -24.00 -25.50
N SER A 359 25.02 -22.85 -25.46
CA SER A 359 24.37 -21.54 -25.39
C SER A 359 23.46 -21.24 -26.59
N ILE A 360 23.83 -21.70 -27.79
CA ILE A 360 23.00 -21.58 -29.00
C ILE A 360 21.73 -22.44 -28.87
N ARG A 361 21.86 -23.63 -28.27
CA ARG A 361 20.72 -24.51 -27.98
C ARG A 361 19.80 -23.86 -26.94
N CYS A 362 20.34 -23.27 -25.87
CA CYS A 362 19.56 -22.53 -24.87
C CYS A 362 18.76 -21.40 -25.49
N LYS A 363 19.39 -20.58 -26.36
CA LYS A 363 18.71 -19.52 -27.10
C LYS A 363 17.52 -20.05 -27.91
N THR A 364 17.74 -21.15 -28.64
CA THR A 364 16.70 -21.76 -29.48
C THR A 364 15.53 -22.27 -28.63
N LEU A 365 15.82 -23.01 -27.56
CA LEU A 365 14.82 -23.52 -26.62
C LEU A 365 14.02 -22.38 -25.96
N LEU A 366 14.67 -21.29 -25.56
CA LEU A 366 13.97 -20.15 -24.98
C LEU A 366 13.02 -19.51 -25.99
N LEU A 367 13.48 -19.20 -27.21
CA LEU A 367 12.68 -18.49 -28.21
C LEU A 367 11.54 -19.34 -28.79
N GLU A 368 11.80 -20.61 -29.09
CA GLU A 368 10.84 -21.46 -29.81
C GLU A 368 9.89 -22.22 -28.88
N ASP A 369 10.35 -22.64 -27.71
CA ASP A 369 9.58 -23.54 -26.85
C ASP A 369 9.06 -22.89 -25.56
N LEU A 370 9.90 -22.12 -24.84
CA LEU A 370 9.56 -21.64 -23.49
C LEU A 370 8.89 -20.27 -23.49
N LEU A 371 9.48 -19.27 -24.16
CA LEU A 371 8.93 -17.91 -24.18
C LEU A 371 7.53 -17.82 -24.80
N PRO A 372 7.13 -18.61 -25.81
CA PRO A 372 5.75 -18.57 -26.30
C PRO A 372 4.70 -19.01 -25.27
N VAL A 373 5.09 -19.83 -24.28
CA VAL A 373 4.18 -20.34 -23.24
C VAL A 373 4.32 -19.64 -21.89
N CYS A 374 5.45 -18.96 -21.65
CA CYS A 374 5.72 -18.22 -20.42
C CYS A 374 5.21 -16.76 -20.50
N GLN A 375 4.65 -16.25 -19.40
CA GLN A 375 4.28 -14.84 -19.27
C GLN A 375 5.51 -13.97 -19.03
N PHE A 376 6.50 -14.49 -18.30
CA PHE A 376 7.73 -13.77 -18.00
C PHE A 376 8.88 -14.72 -17.65
N TYR A 377 10.08 -14.38 -18.10
CA TYR A 377 11.30 -15.13 -17.80
C TYR A 377 12.40 -14.18 -17.32
N ALA A 378 12.92 -14.43 -16.12
CA ALA A 378 14.01 -13.66 -15.51
C ALA A 378 15.30 -14.49 -15.48
N TYR A 379 16.37 -13.93 -16.02
CA TYR A 379 17.71 -14.49 -15.92
C TYR A 379 18.62 -13.62 -15.06
N VAL A 380 19.32 -14.23 -14.12
CA VAL A 380 20.30 -13.60 -13.26
C VAL A 380 21.65 -14.23 -13.50
N GLU A 381 22.59 -13.45 -14.03
CA GLU A 381 23.98 -13.86 -14.16
C GLU A 381 24.76 -13.42 -12.91
N ILE A 382 25.42 -14.36 -12.26
CA ILE A 382 26.21 -14.08 -11.06
C ILE A 382 27.66 -13.92 -11.47
N VAL A 383 28.18 -12.70 -11.28
CA VAL A 383 29.55 -12.35 -11.65
C VAL A 383 30.43 -12.18 -10.41
N ASP A 384 31.74 -12.20 -10.60
CA ASP A 384 32.71 -11.92 -9.54
C ASP A 384 32.56 -10.49 -8.99
N GLU A 385 32.91 -10.27 -7.72
CA GLU A 385 32.86 -8.96 -7.06
C GLU A 385 33.73 -7.91 -7.76
N ASN A 386 34.84 -8.36 -8.36
CA ASN A 386 35.80 -7.48 -9.05
C ASN A 386 35.43 -7.22 -10.52
N ALA A 387 34.30 -7.76 -11.00
CA ALA A 387 33.86 -7.64 -12.38
C ALA A 387 33.11 -6.33 -12.66
N ASP A 388 33.61 -5.19 -12.17
CA ASP A 388 32.98 -3.86 -12.36
C ASP A 388 32.79 -3.51 -13.84
N MET A 389 33.68 -3.99 -14.71
CA MET A 389 33.51 -3.82 -16.16
C MET A 389 32.28 -4.56 -16.70
N LEU A 390 31.98 -5.76 -16.20
CA LEU A 390 30.81 -6.53 -16.63
C LEU A 390 29.52 -5.90 -16.09
N LEU A 391 29.52 -5.41 -14.85
CA LEU A 391 28.34 -4.76 -14.28
C LEU A 391 27.95 -3.48 -15.01
N ASN A 392 28.95 -2.68 -15.44
CA ASN A 392 28.72 -1.39 -16.09
C ASN A 392 28.57 -1.50 -17.62
N ASN A 393 29.04 -2.59 -18.22
CA ASN A 393 28.95 -2.80 -19.66
C ASN A 393 28.07 -4.01 -19.99
N PRO A 394 26.79 -3.78 -20.38
CA PRO A 394 25.90 -4.87 -20.76
C PRO A 394 26.33 -5.55 -22.06
N GLU A 395 27.26 -4.97 -22.83
CA GLU A 395 27.72 -5.53 -24.11
C GLU A 395 28.78 -6.61 -23.98
N VAL A 396 29.45 -6.70 -22.83
CA VAL A 396 30.53 -7.66 -22.58
C VAL A 396 30.01 -8.75 -21.66
N GLY A 397 30.38 -10.01 -21.88
CA GLY A 397 29.89 -11.12 -21.08
C GLY A 397 30.31 -12.47 -21.64
N GLU A 398 30.04 -13.51 -20.86
CA GLU A 398 30.22 -14.89 -21.27
C GLU A 398 29.30 -15.27 -22.43
N ASP A 399 29.58 -16.42 -23.05
CA ASP A 399 28.87 -16.90 -24.22
C ASP A 399 27.35 -16.99 -23.99
N LEU A 400 26.92 -17.44 -22.81
CA LEU A 400 25.51 -17.52 -22.44
C LEU A 400 24.85 -16.14 -22.38
N TRP A 401 25.51 -15.14 -21.78
CA TRP A 401 25.03 -13.77 -21.70
C TRP A 401 24.80 -13.18 -23.09
N GLN A 402 25.74 -13.35 -24.02
CA GLN A 402 25.59 -12.82 -25.38
C GLN A 402 24.41 -13.45 -26.11
N ASN A 403 24.25 -14.77 -26.02
CA ASN A 403 23.12 -15.47 -26.61
C ASN A 403 21.78 -14.98 -26.01
N PHE A 404 21.72 -14.76 -24.69
CA PHE A 404 20.51 -14.28 -24.00
C PHE A 404 20.21 -12.81 -24.29
N ARG A 405 21.21 -11.98 -24.60
CA ARG A 405 20.97 -10.61 -25.09
C ARG A 405 20.23 -10.61 -26.42
N GLU A 406 20.56 -11.54 -27.32
CA GLU A 406 19.84 -11.70 -28.58
C GLU A 406 18.39 -12.18 -28.36
N VAL A 407 18.14 -12.95 -27.30
CA VAL A 407 16.79 -13.32 -26.85
C VAL A 407 16.05 -12.08 -26.34
N LYS A 408 16.67 -11.29 -25.45
CA LYS A 408 16.10 -10.03 -24.91
C LYS A 408 15.74 -9.02 -26.01
N ALA A 409 16.53 -8.96 -27.08
CA ALA A 409 16.24 -8.10 -28.22
C ALA A 409 14.99 -8.53 -29.02
N GLN A 410 14.58 -9.81 -28.92
CA GLN A 410 13.46 -10.39 -29.66
C GLN A 410 12.19 -10.56 -28.81
N ALA A 411 12.32 -10.76 -27.49
CA ALA A 411 11.21 -11.02 -26.59
C ALA A 411 11.13 -9.98 -25.46
N ALA A 412 10.02 -9.25 -25.39
CA ALA A 412 9.80 -8.18 -24.40
C ALA A 412 9.58 -8.72 -22.97
N HIS A 413 9.12 -9.96 -22.85
CA HIS A 413 8.86 -10.66 -21.59
C HIS A 413 10.03 -11.51 -21.10
N PHE A 414 11.24 -11.26 -21.63
CA PHE A 414 12.49 -11.80 -21.14
C PHE A 414 13.34 -10.68 -20.55
N GLU A 415 13.72 -10.80 -19.28
CA GLU A 415 14.60 -9.85 -18.61
C GLU A 415 15.86 -10.54 -18.09
N MET A 416 16.97 -9.82 -18.14
CA MET A 416 18.27 -10.31 -17.67
C MET A 416 19.02 -9.23 -16.90
N GLN A 417 19.61 -9.60 -15.78
CA GLN A 417 20.39 -8.72 -14.91
C GLN A 417 21.61 -9.43 -14.31
N ARG A 418 22.60 -8.65 -13.86
CA ARG A 418 23.83 -9.15 -13.23
C ARG A 418 23.86 -8.89 -11.73
N VAL A 419 24.29 -9.88 -10.97
CA VAL A 419 24.49 -9.77 -9.52
C VAL A 419 25.95 -10.07 -9.19
N SER A 420 26.61 -9.15 -8.50
CA SER A 420 27.94 -9.36 -7.93
C SER A 420 27.94 -9.36 -6.40
N GLN A 421 27.03 -8.58 -5.79
CA GLN A 421 26.96 -8.39 -4.35
C GLN A 421 25.54 -8.64 -3.82
N PRO A 422 25.38 -9.03 -2.55
CA PRO A 422 24.06 -9.22 -1.94
C PRO A 422 23.17 -7.97 -1.98
N SER A 423 23.76 -6.77 -1.95
CA SER A 423 23.07 -5.49 -2.03
C SER A 423 22.36 -5.26 -3.38
N HIS A 424 22.77 -5.95 -4.45
CA HIS A 424 22.18 -5.84 -5.77
C HIS A 424 20.90 -6.68 -5.93
N ILE A 425 20.72 -7.71 -5.10
CA ILE A 425 19.63 -8.68 -5.23
C ILE A 425 18.26 -7.99 -5.15
N TYR A 426 18.03 -7.20 -4.10
CA TYR A 426 16.72 -6.57 -3.89
C TYR A 426 16.37 -5.51 -4.97
N PRO A 427 17.28 -4.59 -5.36
CA PRO A 427 17.05 -3.70 -6.50
C PRO A 427 16.68 -4.44 -7.80
N ILE A 428 17.41 -5.51 -8.15
CA ILE A 428 17.16 -6.30 -9.35
C ILE A 428 15.82 -7.04 -9.25
N PHE A 429 15.53 -7.62 -8.08
CA PHE A 429 14.25 -8.25 -7.82
C PHE A 429 13.09 -7.28 -8.05
N ARG A 430 13.19 -6.05 -7.52
CA ARG A 430 12.18 -5.02 -7.79
C ARG A 430 12.08 -4.69 -9.26
N GLU A 431 13.18 -4.59 -9.99
CA GLU A 431 13.15 -4.29 -11.42
C GLU A 431 12.39 -5.36 -12.22
N PHE A 432 12.55 -6.64 -11.87
CA PHE A 432 11.82 -7.73 -12.53
C PHE A 432 10.31 -7.72 -12.23
N PHE A 433 9.91 -7.39 -11.01
CA PHE A 433 8.52 -7.52 -10.53
C PHE A 433 7.81 -6.19 -10.31
N LEU A 434 8.38 -5.07 -10.72
CA LEU A 434 7.68 -3.78 -10.71
C LEU A 434 6.65 -3.78 -11.84
N PRO A 435 5.41 -3.30 -11.59
CA PRO A 435 4.40 -3.10 -12.62
C PRO A 435 4.96 -2.30 -13.77
N LYS A 436 5.23 -2.94 -14.90
CA LYS A 436 5.54 -2.23 -16.14
C LYS A 436 4.23 -1.61 -16.59
N ALA A 437 4.14 -0.28 -16.56
CA ALA A 437 2.96 0.42 -17.04
C ALA A 437 2.71 -0.03 -18.49
N GLN A 438 1.70 -0.87 -18.70
CA GLN A 438 1.25 -1.23 -20.03
C GLN A 438 0.91 0.08 -20.74
N GLY A 439 1.73 0.47 -21.71
CA GLY A 439 1.40 1.56 -22.61
C GLY A 439 0.06 1.24 -23.24
N GLY A 440 -0.96 2.03 -22.95
CA GLY A 440 -2.31 1.83 -23.47
C GLY A 440 -2.30 1.80 -25.01
N GLN A 441 -2.29 0.59 -25.57
CA GLN A 441 -2.45 0.35 -27.01
C GLN A 441 -3.60 -0.62 -27.25
N HIS A 442 -4.77 -0.43 -26.61
CA HIS A 442 -6.03 -0.99 -27.12
C HIS A 442 -7.20 -0.09 -26.72
N ALA A 443 -7.27 1.08 -27.35
CA ALA A 443 -8.49 1.87 -27.45
C ALA A 443 -8.50 2.56 -28.82
N GLY A 444 -8.98 1.84 -29.85
CA GLY A 444 -9.14 2.40 -31.19
C GLY A 444 -8.98 1.37 -32.31
N SER A 445 -10.00 0.56 -32.53
CA SER A 445 -10.35 -0.04 -33.82
C SER A 445 -11.84 -0.30 -33.83
#